data_AF-A0A6S6G662-F1
#
_entry.id   AF-A0A6S6G662-F1
#
_cell.length_a   1.000
_cell.length_b   1.000
_cell.length_c   1.000
_cell.angle_alpha   90.00
_cell.angle_beta   90.00
_cell.angle_gamma   90.00
#
_symmetry.space_group_name_H-M   'P 1'
#
loop_
_entity.id
_entity.type
_entity.pdbx_description
1 polymer ?
#
loop_
_entity_poly.entity_id
_entity_poly.type
_entity_poly.pdbx_seq_one_letter_code
_entity_poly.pdbx_strand_id
1 'polypeptide(L)'
;MMKLLKGALGLAWRAIVPNTEWLVLLAVAGVGAWLYAQLGQIRADRDRLAHFAEVACASSGAPFPGSRVAGKDAKGKSVAIAYPAGKLCGERIVALAKFERETDAATASTLATAMTDHDRKSGTDAASAAEDARAARAATERMEKADAKIDQSNRVGGSWFDAVNDVGGLRPARR
;
A
#
# COMPACT_ATOMS: atom_id res chain seq x y z
N MET A 1 34.28 59.76 -16.07
CA MET A 1 32.99 59.74 -15.34
C MET A 1 33.03 59.01 -14.00
N MET A 2 33.65 57.82 -13.87
CA MET A 2 33.66 57.04 -12.62
C MET A 2 34.36 57.72 -11.40
N LYS A 3 35.36 58.59 -11.63
CA LYS A 3 36.09 59.31 -10.56
C LYS A 3 35.27 60.46 -9.95
N LEU A 4 34.37 61.07 -10.72
CA LEU A 4 33.49 62.15 -10.25
C LEU A 4 32.36 61.60 -9.36
N LEU A 5 31.84 60.40 -9.68
CA LEU A 5 30.83 59.73 -8.86
C LEU A 5 31.37 59.32 -7.48
N LYS A 6 32.62 58.83 -7.42
CA LYS A 6 33.27 58.49 -6.14
C LYS A 6 33.54 59.71 -5.26
N GLY A 7 33.89 60.85 -5.86
CA GLY A 7 34.08 62.11 -5.14
C GLY A 7 32.77 62.65 -4.55
N ALA A 8 31.69 62.62 -5.33
CA ALA A 8 30.36 63.05 -4.88
C ALA A 8 29.79 62.14 -3.79
N LEU A 9 29.96 60.82 -3.91
CA LEU A 9 29.54 59.87 -2.87
C LEU A 9 30.33 60.03 -1.57
N GLY A 10 31.66 60.28 -1.66
CA GLY A 10 32.52 60.49 -0.49
C GLY A 10 32.28 61.82 0.23
N LEU A 11 31.90 62.87 -0.50
CA LEU A 11 31.48 64.17 0.06
C LEU A 11 30.09 64.10 0.69
N ALA A 12 29.14 63.40 0.07
CA ALA A 12 27.83 63.11 0.67
C ALA A 12 27.97 62.27 1.94
N TRP A 13 28.85 61.26 1.95
CA TRP A 13 29.13 60.45 3.13
C TRP A 13 29.73 61.30 4.26
N ARG A 14 30.71 62.16 3.97
CA ARG A 14 31.32 63.07 4.97
C ARG A 14 30.37 64.11 5.55
N ALA A 15 29.34 64.51 4.82
CA ALA A 15 28.29 65.42 5.32
C ALA A 15 27.24 64.71 6.21
N ILE A 16 27.09 63.39 6.09
CA ILE A 16 26.18 62.58 6.90
C ILE A 16 26.85 62.12 8.21
N VAL A 17 28.18 61.93 8.20
CA VAL A 17 28.99 61.47 9.35
C VAL A 17 28.85 62.30 10.64
N PRO A 18 28.70 63.63 10.67
CA PRO A 18 28.56 64.34 11.94
C PRO A 18 27.24 64.04 12.68
N ASN A 19 26.25 63.42 12.02
CA ASN A 19 24.98 62.98 12.61
C ASN A 19 24.73 61.47 12.40
N THR A 20 25.76 60.64 12.19
CA THR A 20 25.53 59.20 11.97
C THR A 20 25.03 58.44 13.19
N GLU A 21 25.14 59.01 14.39
CA GLU A 21 24.74 58.34 15.64
C GLU A 21 23.25 57.94 15.62
N TRP A 22 22.35 58.85 15.21
CA TRP A 22 20.92 58.52 15.15
C TRP A 22 20.59 57.51 14.04
N LEU A 23 21.30 57.55 12.90
CA LEU A 23 21.15 56.57 11.82
C LEU A 23 21.62 55.18 12.25
N VAL A 24 22.72 55.10 12.99
CA VAL A 24 23.21 53.84 13.56
C VAL A 24 22.22 53.30 14.59
N LEU A 25 21.65 54.15 15.45
CA LEU A 25 20.62 53.73 16.39
C LEU A 25 19.36 53.21 15.69
N LEU A 26 18.90 53.86 14.62
CA LEU A 26 17.79 53.35 13.81
C LEU A 26 18.12 52.04 13.10
N ALA A 27 19.34 51.89 12.58
CA ALA A 27 19.78 50.66 11.96
C ALA A 27 19.81 49.51 12.98
N VAL A 28 20.37 49.74 14.17
CA VAL A 28 20.41 48.76 15.26
C VAL A 28 19.00 48.42 15.75
N ALA A 29 18.13 49.42 15.90
CA ALA A 29 16.73 49.20 16.27
C ALA A 29 15.97 48.38 15.20
N GLY A 30 16.18 48.69 13.92
CA GLY A 30 15.61 47.95 12.79
C GLY A 30 16.08 46.49 12.75
N VAL A 31 17.39 46.26 12.90
CA VAL A 31 17.96 44.90 12.96
C VAL A 31 17.48 44.15 14.20
N GLY A 32 17.41 44.82 15.36
CA GLY A 32 16.90 44.23 16.60
C GLY A 32 15.43 43.82 16.49
N ALA A 33 14.59 44.68 15.92
CA ALA A 33 13.18 44.35 15.67
C ALA A 33 13.02 43.20 14.67
N TRP A 34 13.84 43.17 13.61
CA TRP A 34 13.84 42.08 12.64
C TRP A 34 14.27 40.75 13.25
N LEU A 35 15.38 40.73 14.00
CA LEU A 35 15.84 39.55 14.73
C LEU A 35 14.79 39.07 15.73
N TYR A 36 14.13 39.97 16.45
CA TYR A 36 13.06 39.63 17.37
C TYR A 36 11.89 38.93 16.66
N ALA A 37 11.44 39.48 15.53
CA ALA A 37 10.39 38.86 14.73
C ALA A 37 10.81 37.48 14.21
N GLN A 38 12.07 37.34 13.75
CA GLN A 38 12.61 36.07 13.26
C GLN A 38 12.71 35.02 14.37
N LEU A 39 13.11 35.41 15.58
CA LEU A 39 13.10 34.53 16.75
C LEU A 39 11.69 34.06 17.11
N GLY A 40 10.68 34.91 16.96
CA GLY A 40 9.28 34.55 17.12
C GLY A 40 8.84 33.48 16.11
N GLN A 41 9.20 33.65 14.84
CA GLN A 41 8.91 32.68 13.79
C GLN A 41 9.59 31.32 14.04
N ILE A 42 10.88 31.32 14.41
CA ILE A 42 11.63 30.10 14.71
C ILE A 42 10.98 29.30 15.86
N ARG A 43 10.49 29.99 16.89
CA ARG A 43 9.78 29.34 18.01
C ARG A 43 8.46 28.72 17.55
N ALA A 44 7.68 29.46 16.76
CA ALA A 44 6.43 28.97 16.21
C ALA A 44 6.63 27.74 15.31
N ASP A 45 7.65 27.76 14.45
CA ASP A 45 8.00 26.63 13.59
C ASP A 45 8.46 25.42 14.40
N ARG A 46 9.28 25.63 15.43
CA ARG A 46 9.73 24.56 16.33
C ARG A 46 8.54 23.91 17.04
N ASP A 47 7.63 24.70 17.58
CA ASP A 47 6.48 24.19 18.32
C ASP A 47 5.49 23.49 17.37
N ARG A 48 5.34 23.98 16.14
CA ARG A 48 4.57 23.31 15.09
C ARG A 48 5.16 21.95 14.70
N LEU A 49 6.48 21.87 14.56
CA LEU A 49 7.18 20.61 14.29
C LEU A 49 7.10 19.63 15.46
N ALA A 50 7.22 20.12 16.70
CA ALA A 50 7.04 19.30 17.90
C ALA A 50 5.62 18.73 17.98
N HIS A 51 4.61 19.57 17.75
CA HIS A 51 3.21 19.14 17.74
C HIS A 51 2.93 18.12 16.62
N PHE A 52 3.45 18.35 15.41
CA PHE A 52 3.35 17.39 14.32
C PHE A 52 3.97 16.03 14.70
N ALA A 53 5.16 16.05 15.33
CA ALA A 53 5.82 14.83 15.76
C ALA A 53 5.03 14.11 16.86
N GLU A 54 4.44 14.83 17.80
CA GLU A 54 3.55 14.25 18.81
C GLU A 54 2.34 13.55 18.18
N VAL A 55 1.67 14.21 17.22
CA VAL A 55 0.50 13.65 16.52
C VAL A 55 0.90 12.43 15.67
N ALA A 56 2.01 12.50 14.93
CA ALA A 56 2.52 11.40 14.12
C ALA A 56 2.94 10.20 14.97
N CYS A 57 3.53 10.44 16.15
CA CYS A 57 3.89 9.35 17.05
C CYS A 57 2.66 8.76 17.74
N ALA A 58 1.69 9.58 18.12
CA ALA A 58 0.42 9.12 18.67
C ALA A 58 -0.33 8.19 17.70
N SER A 59 -0.33 8.49 16.39
CA SER A 59 -0.96 7.61 15.39
C SER A 59 -0.26 6.26 15.23
N SER A 60 1.06 6.19 15.48
CA SER A 60 1.80 4.93 15.53
C SER A 60 1.62 4.14 16.85
N GLY A 61 0.93 4.73 17.83
CA GLY A 61 0.74 4.16 19.17
C GLY A 61 2.00 4.23 20.05
N ALA A 62 2.95 5.11 19.75
CA ALA A 62 4.18 5.30 20.52
C ALA A 62 4.30 6.75 21.02
N PRO A 63 4.84 7.00 22.23
CA PRO A 63 5.06 8.35 22.71
C PRO A 63 6.22 9.02 21.95
N PHE A 64 6.06 10.30 21.60
CA PHE A 64 7.15 11.15 21.13
C PHE A 64 8.19 11.50 22.22
N PRO A 65 7.80 11.90 23.46
CA PRO A 65 8.81 12.26 24.45
C PRO A 65 9.72 11.07 24.78
N GLY A 66 10.97 11.38 25.12
CA GLY A 66 11.94 10.38 25.53
C GLY A 66 11.37 9.49 26.63
N SER A 67 11.36 8.19 26.41
CA SER A 67 10.71 7.23 27.29
C SER A 67 11.68 6.15 27.74
N ARG A 68 11.37 5.56 28.89
CA ARG A 68 12.09 4.42 29.44
C ARG A 68 11.21 3.20 29.30
N VAL A 69 11.70 2.20 28.57
CA VAL A 69 10.98 0.95 28.35
C VAL A 69 11.73 -0.17 29.05
N ALA A 70 11.00 -1.09 29.68
CA ALA A 70 11.59 -2.30 30.23
C ALA A 70 12.14 -3.16 29.08
N GLY A 71 13.45 -3.34 29.06
CA GLY A 71 14.15 -4.24 28.14
C GLY A 71 15.01 -5.23 28.92
N LYS A 72 15.64 -6.15 28.20
CA LYS A 72 16.66 -7.04 28.79
C LYS A 72 18.05 -6.52 28.44
N ASP A 73 18.95 -6.53 29.41
CA ASP A 73 20.37 -6.29 29.14
C ASP A 73 21.00 -7.51 28.44
N ALA A 74 22.28 -7.39 28.07
CA ALA A 74 23.05 -8.47 27.43
C ALA A 74 23.14 -9.75 28.30
N LYS A 75 22.80 -9.68 29.59
CA LYS A 75 22.79 -10.79 30.54
C LYS A 75 21.37 -11.30 30.83
N GLY A 76 20.36 -10.80 30.11
CA GLY A 76 18.97 -11.21 30.24
C GLY A 76 18.22 -10.59 31.42
N LYS A 77 18.84 -9.67 32.19
CA LYS A 77 18.21 -8.99 33.33
C LYS A 77 17.31 -7.85 32.84
N SER A 78 16.12 -7.73 33.44
CA SER A 78 15.22 -6.62 33.14
C SER A 78 15.82 -5.29 33.61
N VAL A 79 16.03 -4.38 32.66
CA VAL A 79 16.57 -3.02 32.88
C VAL A 79 15.69 -2.00 32.15
N ALA A 80 15.57 -0.80 32.71
CA ALA A 80 14.90 0.31 32.04
C ALA A 80 15.86 0.93 31.01
N ILE A 81 15.57 0.79 29.73
CA ILE A 81 16.36 1.35 28.64
C ILE A 81 15.80 2.73 28.30
N ALA A 82 16.64 3.76 28.35
CA ALA A 82 16.26 5.12 27.98
C ALA A 82 16.38 5.32 26.47
N TYR A 83 15.31 5.81 25.85
CA TYR A 83 15.28 6.18 24.44
C TYR A 83 15.20 7.70 24.30
N PRO A 84 15.96 8.31 23.37
CA PRO A 84 15.77 9.72 23.04
C PRO A 84 14.39 9.93 22.40
N ALA A 85 13.92 11.18 22.42
CA ALA A 85 12.64 11.56 21.83
C ALA A 85 12.56 11.11 20.37
N GLY A 86 11.39 10.59 19.96
CA GLY A 86 11.13 10.14 18.60
C GLY A 86 11.76 8.79 18.19
N LYS A 87 12.73 8.22 18.92
CA LYS A 87 13.40 6.96 18.48
C LYS A 87 12.44 5.77 18.41
N LEU A 88 11.68 5.52 19.47
CA LEU A 88 10.72 4.41 19.51
C LEU A 88 9.59 4.59 18.50
N CYS A 89 9.13 5.82 18.34
CA CYS A 89 8.16 6.19 17.32
C CYS A 89 8.69 5.92 15.90
N GLY A 90 9.92 6.31 15.59
CA GLY A 90 10.56 6.02 14.31
C GLY A 90 10.67 4.51 14.04
N GLU A 91 11.10 3.72 15.03
CA GLU A 91 11.17 2.26 14.92
C GLU A 91 9.77 1.65 14.67
N ARG A 92 8.74 2.16 15.35
CA ARG A 92 7.34 1.73 15.20
C ARG A 92 6.79 2.04 13.80
N ILE A 93 7.04 3.24 13.29
CA ILE A 93 6.61 3.66 11.94
C ILE A 93 7.28 2.80 10.87
N VAL A 94 8.58 2.54 10.99
CA VAL A 94 9.31 1.66 10.06
C VAL A 94 8.75 0.23 10.12
N ALA A 95 8.46 -0.29 11.32
CA ALA A 95 7.84 -1.60 11.48
C ALA A 95 6.45 -1.67 10.85
N LEU A 96 5.63 -0.61 11.01
CA LEU A 96 4.30 -0.53 10.41
C LEU A 96 4.38 -0.49 8.87
N ALA A 97 5.27 0.33 8.31
CA ALA A 97 5.46 0.41 6.86
C ALA A 97 6.04 -0.88 6.25
N LYS A 98 6.77 -1.68 7.05
CA LYS A 98 7.21 -3.02 6.65
C LYS A 98 6.03 -4.00 6.67
N PHE A 99 5.24 -3.99 7.74
CA PHE A 99 4.07 -4.85 7.89
C PHE A 99 3.05 -4.63 6.76
N GLU A 100 2.78 -3.37 6.41
CA GLU A 100 1.89 -3.02 5.30
C GLU A 100 2.39 -3.63 3.97
N ARG A 101 3.65 -3.40 3.63
CA ARG A 101 4.27 -3.97 2.41
C ARG A 101 4.23 -5.50 2.37
N GLU A 102 4.51 -6.16 3.49
CA GLU A 102 4.46 -7.62 3.59
C GLU A 102 3.02 -8.14 3.45
N THR A 103 2.05 -7.45 4.04
CA THR A 103 0.62 -7.81 3.96
C THR A 103 0.08 -7.63 2.55
N ASP A 104 0.43 -6.54 1.87
CA ASP A 104 0.03 -6.30 0.48
C ASP A 104 0.61 -7.35 -0.46
N ALA A 105 1.89 -7.69 -0.29
CA ALA A 105 2.54 -8.72 -1.08
C ALA A 105 1.89 -10.11 -0.87
N ALA A 106 1.59 -10.47 0.38
CA ALA A 106 0.92 -11.72 0.73
C ALA A 106 -0.53 -11.78 0.22
N THR A 107 -1.24 -10.64 0.25
CA THR A 107 -2.60 -10.55 -0.27
C THR A 107 -2.62 -10.68 -1.78
N ALA A 108 -1.71 -9.99 -2.47
CA ALA A 108 -1.57 -10.07 -3.92
C ALA A 108 -1.22 -11.49 -4.38
N SER A 109 -0.30 -12.17 -3.69
CA SER A 109 0.06 -13.55 -4.02
C SER A 109 -1.09 -14.52 -3.79
N THR A 110 -1.81 -14.38 -2.67
CA THR A 110 -2.98 -15.22 -2.35
C THR A 110 -4.09 -15.03 -3.38
N LEU A 111 -4.35 -13.79 -3.79
CA LEU A 111 -5.36 -13.49 -4.81
C LEU A 111 -4.96 -14.06 -6.17
N ALA A 112 -3.69 -13.91 -6.58
CA ALA A 112 -3.20 -14.48 -7.83
C ALA A 112 -3.31 -16.01 -7.87
N THR A 113 -3.00 -16.69 -6.75
CA THR A 113 -3.19 -18.14 -6.62
C THR A 113 -4.67 -18.52 -6.72
N ALA A 114 -5.55 -17.80 -6.02
CA ALA A 114 -6.99 -18.06 -6.07
C ALA A 114 -7.57 -17.90 -7.48
N MET A 115 -7.13 -16.88 -8.23
CA MET A 115 -7.53 -16.68 -9.64
C MET A 115 -7.04 -17.83 -10.52
N THR A 116 -5.79 -18.24 -10.38
CA THR A 116 -5.23 -19.36 -11.16
C THR A 116 -5.97 -20.66 -10.88
N ASP A 117 -6.31 -20.92 -9.62
CA ASP A 117 -7.08 -22.09 -9.23
C ASP A 117 -8.52 -22.05 -9.76
N HIS A 118 -9.15 -20.88 -9.73
CA HIS A 118 -10.46 -20.68 -10.32
C HIS A 118 -10.45 -20.98 -11.82
N ASP A 119 -9.49 -20.41 -12.57
CA ASP A 119 -9.41 -20.60 -14.02
C ASP A 119 -9.12 -22.07 -14.37
N ARG A 120 -8.26 -22.74 -13.60
CA ARG A 120 -8.00 -24.18 -13.75
C ARG A 120 -9.25 -25.00 -13.52
N LYS A 121 -10.03 -24.72 -12.47
CA LYS A 121 -11.31 -25.40 -12.19
C LYS A 121 -12.31 -25.15 -13.31
N SER A 122 -12.50 -23.89 -13.70
CA SER A 122 -13.41 -23.52 -14.79
C SER A 122 -13.04 -24.21 -16.11
N GLY A 123 -11.75 -24.32 -16.43
CA GLY A 123 -11.28 -25.04 -17.62
C GLY A 123 -11.53 -26.55 -17.52
N THR A 124 -11.35 -27.14 -16.33
CA THR A 124 -11.66 -28.56 -16.08
C THR A 124 -13.16 -28.82 -16.22
N ASP A 125 -13.99 -27.99 -15.60
CA ASP A 125 -15.45 -28.12 -15.64
C ASP A 125 -15.98 -27.95 -17.08
N ALA A 126 -15.42 -27.01 -17.84
CA ALA A 126 -15.76 -26.82 -19.26
C ALA A 126 -15.35 -28.03 -20.12
N ALA A 127 -14.20 -28.65 -19.83
CA ALA A 127 -13.76 -29.85 -20.52
C ALA A 127 -14.69 -31.04 -20.22
N SER A 128 -15.02 -31.27 -18.95
CA SER A 128 -15.98 -32.32 -18.54
C SER A 128 -17.36 -32.10 -19.16
N ALA A 129 -17.89 -30.87 -19.12
CA ALA A 129 -19.16 -30.56 -19.76
C ALA A 129 -19.15 -30.79 -21.28
N ALA A 130 -18.02 -30.54 -21.95
CA ALA A 130 -17.87 -30.82 -23.37
C ALA A 130 -17.81 -32.33 -23.67
N GLU A 131 -17.17 -33.12 -22.81
CA GLU A 131 -17.17 -34.58 -22.90
C GLU A 131 -18.57 -35.16 -22.70
N ASP A 132 -19.29 -34.71 -21.67
CA ASP A 132 -20.67 -35.11 -21.40
C ASP A 132 -21.59 -34.77 -22.58
N ALA A 133 -21.44 -33.57 -23.15
CA ALA A 133 -22.21 -33.17 -24.33
C ALA A 133 -21.92 -34.04 -25.56
N ARG A 134 -20.67 -34.49 -25.75
CA ARG A 134 -20.31 -35.42 -26.83
C ARG A 134 -20.91 -36.81 -26.59
N ALA A 135 -20.84 -37.31 -25.35
CA ALA A 135 -21.42 -38.59 -24.96
C ALA A 135 -22.95 -38.60 -25.18
N ALA A 136 -23.63 -37.52 -24.78
CA ALA A 136 -25.06 -37.33 -24.99
C ALA A 136 -25.42 -37.34 -26.48
N ARG A 137 -24.72 -36.58 -27.32
CA ARG A 137 -24.95 -36.58 -28.79
C ARG A 137 -24.75 -37.96 -29.40
N ALA A 138 -23.66 -38.64 -29.05
CA ALA A 138 -23.36 -39.98 -29.56
C ALA A 138 -24.43 -41.00 -29.13
N ALA A 139 -25.01 -40.86 -27.94
CA ALA A 139 -26.10 -41.71 -27.50
C ALA A 139 -27.40 -41.40 -28.23
N THR A 140 -27.74 -40.12 -28.45
CA THR A 140 -28.89 -39.73 -29.28
C THR A 140 -28.77 -40.34 -30.69
N GLU A 141 -27.61 -40.26 -31.33
CA GLU A 141 -27.39 -40.90 -32.64
C GLU A 141 -27.57 -42.44 -32.60
N ARG A 142 -27.18 -43.10 -31.50
CA ARG A 142 -27.41 -44.54 -31.31
C ARG A 142 -28.90 -44.85 -31.15
N MET A 143 -29.63 -44.01 -30.41
CA MET A 143 -31.06 -44.12 -30.23
C MET A 143 -31.80 -43.94 -31.56
N GLU A 144 -31.48 -42.91 -32.34
CA GLU A 144 -32.05 -42.67 -33.67
C GLU A 144 -31.79 -43.84 -34.64
N LYS A 145 -30.56 -44.38 -34.65
CA LYS A 145 -30.23 -45.57 -35.46
C LYS A 145 -30.96 -46.83 -35.01
N ALA A 146 -31.25 -46.96 -33.71
CA ALA A 146 -32.04 -48.06 -33.18
C ALA A 146 -33.54 -47.88 -33.52
N ASP A 147 -34.04 -46.65 -33.46
CA ASP A 147 -35.41 -46.28 -33.80
C ASP A 147 -35.74 -46.56 -35.27
N ALA A 148 -34.81 -46.24 -36.17
CA ALA A 148 -34.91 -46.55 -37.59
C ALA A 148 -34.98 -48.06 -37.92
N LYS A 149 -34.74 -48.95 -36.94
CA LYS A 149 -34.81 -50.41 -37.08
C LYS A 149 -36.04 -51.03 -36.40
N ILE A 150 -36.94 -50.22 -35.86
CA ILE A 150 -38.15 -50.69 -35.17
C ILE A 150 -39.17 -51.22 -36.19
N ASP A 151 -39.70 -52.42 -35.95
CA ASP A 151 -40.74 -53.03 -36.77
C ASP A 151 -42.13 -52.40 -36.48
N GLN A 152 -43.15 -52.72 -37.29
CA GLN A 152 -44.56 -52.32 -37.11
C GLN A 152 -45.13 -52.51 -35.68
N SER A 153 -44.50 -53.34 -34.84
CA SER A 153 -44.85 -53.53 -33.43
C SER A 153 -44.56 -52.31 -32.53
N ASN A 154 -43.85 -51.27 -33.02
CA ASN A 154 -43.60 -50.00 -32.32
C ASN A 154 -42.89 -50.16 -30.96
N ARG A 155 -42.07 -51.19 -30.78
CA ARG A 155 -41.32 -51.46 -29.56
C ARG A 155 -39.84 -51.11 -29.74
N VAL A 156 -39.30 -50.25 -28.87
CA VAL A 156 -37.86 -49.96 -28.79
C VAL A 156 -37.09 -51.18 -28.26
N GLY A 157 -36.00 -51.55 -28.94
CA GLY A 157 -35.14 -52.68 -28.58
C GLY A 157 -34.14 -52.37 -27.45
N GLY A 158 -33.45 -53.41 -26.94
CA GLY A 158 -32.49 -53.28 -25.84
C GLY A 158 -31.35 -52.29 -26.07
N SER A 159 -30.93 -52.07 -27.33
CA SER A 159 -29.90 -51.09 -27.68
C SER A 159 -30.32 -49.64 -27.43
N TRP A 160 -31.62 -49.36 -27.45
CA TRP A 160 -32.16 -48.03 -27.12
C TRP A 160 -32.06 -47.77 -25.60
N PHE A 161 -32.40 -48.75 -24.77
CA PHE A 161 -32.25 -48.67 -23.32
C PHE A 161 -30.79 -48.61 -22.87
N ASP A 162 -29.89 -49.33 -23.55
CA ASP A 162 -28.45 -49.25 -23.27
C ASP A 162 -27.92 -47.84 -23.57
N ALA A 163 -28.34 -47.20 -24.67
CA ALA A 163 -27.95 -45.83 -24.99
C ALA A 163 -28.47 -44.80 -23.96
N VAL A 164 -29.70 -44.95 -23.47
CA VAL A 164 -30.26 -44.09 -22.40
C VAL A 164 -29.51 -44.28 -21.07
N ASN A 165 -29.20 -45.52 -20.71
CA ASN A 165 -28.44 -45.81 -19.49
C ASN A 165 -27.01 -45.28 -19.53
N ASP A 166 -26.38 -45.23 -20.70
CA ASP A 166 -25.07 -44.62 -20.88
C ASP A 166 -25.11 -43.10 -20.65
N VAL A 167 -26.16 -42.40 -21.08
CA VAL A 167 -26.33 -40.94 -20.86
C VAL A 167 -26.71 -40.62 -19.41
N GLY A 168 -27.54 -41.46 -18.81
CA GLY A 168 -27.96 -41.31 -17.41
C GLY A 168 -26.86 -41.66 -16.39
N GLY A 169 -25.68 -42.09 -16.83
CA GLY A 169 -24.55 -42.47 -15.96
C GLY A 169 -24.78 -43.75 -15.15
N LEU A 170 -25.76 -44.58 -15.52
CA LEU A 170 -26.14 -45.79 -14.78
C LEU A 170 -25.22 -46.99 -15.06
N ARG A 171 -24.29 -46.85 -16.03
CA ARG A 171 -23.19 -47.80 -16.27
C ARG A 171 -21.86 -47.04 -16.32
N PRO A 172 -20.79 -47.57 -15.70
CA PRO A 172 -19.45 -47.00 -15.86
C PRO A 172 -19.05 -47.08 -17.34
N ALA A 173 -18.43 -46.02 -17.85
CA ALA A 173 -17.85 -46.00 -19.19
C ALA A 173 -16.95 -47.24 -19.36
N ARG A 174 -17.34 -48.15 -20.25
CA ARG A 174 -16.53 -49.35 -20.51
C ARG A 174 -15.21 -48.88 -21.12
N ARG A 175 -14.10 -49.22 -20.44
CA ARG A 175 -12.74 -49.08 -20.94
C ARG A 175 -12.52 -49.87 -22.21
#